data_AF-A0A397DW05-F1
#
_entry.id   AF-A0A397DW05-F1
#
_cell.length_a   1.000
_cell.length_b   1.000
_cell.length_c   1.000
_cell.angle_alpha   90.00
_cell.angle_beta   90.00
_cell.angle_gamma   90.00
#
_symmetry.space_group_name_H-M   'P 1'
#
loop_
_entity.id
_entity.type
_entity.pdbx_description
1 polymer ?
#
loop_
_entity_poly.entity_id
_entity_poly.type
_entity_poly.pdbx_seq_one_letter_code
_entity_poly.pdbx_strand_id
1 'polypeptide(L)'
;MASDKFTRIVDAKKVQHRFGLLVDEHRKFDMASSRLSGVDEEETEKHMVLDDILSQLEDVKLLATAKQSATSEDKNTVEQDGVYVREMAMQTLKRRAEASKVGEVSKKKAASEGRRNSLLSTLEKEGERELALRDKELEFKRFKFESDLKQREYEREERKAEREHQLALARIESDKISTLLNAVLESRK
;
A
#
# COMPACT_ATOMS: atom_id res chain seq x y z
N MET A 1 -18.08 20.38 -17.49
CA MET A 1 -17.46 21.64 -17.94
C MET A 1 -16.60 21.33 -19.15
N ALA A 2 -17.11 21.56 -20.37
CA ALA A 2 -16.29 21.50 -21.57
C ALA A 2 -15.58 22.87 -21.69
N SER A 3 -14.25 22.87 -21.71
CA SER A 3 -13.46 24.09 -21.86
C SER A 3 -13.39 24.47 -23.33
N ASP A 4 -14.10 25.53 -23.73
CA ASP A 4 -14.11 26.10 -25.10
C ASP A 4 -12.78 26.75 -25.54
N LYS A 5 -11.70 26.61 -24.76
CA LYS A 5 -10.42 27.30 -25.01
C LYS A 5 -9.43 26.55 -25.90
N PHE A 6 -9.71 25.31 -26.30
CA PHE A 6 -8.83 24.53 -27.16
C PHE A 6 -9.40 24.40 -28.59
N THR A 7 -9.09 25.37 -29.44
CA THR A 7 -9.50 25.40 -30.86
C THR A 7 -8.65 24.51 -31.77
N ARG A 8 -7.56 23.94 -31.25
CA ARG A 8 -6.64 23.10 -32.02
C ARG A 8 -7.16 21.67 -32.08
N ILE A 9 -7.57 21.23 -33.28
CA ILE A 9 -7.84 19.83 -33.56
C ILE A 9 -6.52 19.06 -33.48
N VAL A 10 -6.42 18.16 -32.52
CA VAL A 10 -5.24 17.30 -32.32
C VAL A 10 -5.62 15.85 -32.47
N ASP A 11 -4.76 15.08 -33.14
CA ASP A 11 -4.91 13.63 -33.24
C ASP A 11 -4.58 13.00 -31.88
N ALA A 12 -5.61 12.45 -31.23
CA ALA A 12 -5.49 11.83 -29.92
C ALA A 12 -4.41 10.73 -29.87
N LYS A 13 -4.26 9.94 -30.93
CA LYS A 13 -3.24 8.88 -30.98
C LYS A 13 -1.85 9.46 -31.01
N LYS A 14 -1.64 10.53 -31.79
CA LYS A 14 -0.35 11.23 -31.85
C LYS A 14 -0.02 11.90 -30.53
N VAL A 15 -0.99 12.53 -29.87
CA VAL A 15 -0.80 13.14 -28.56
C VAL A 15 -0.45 12.08 -27.52
N GLN A 16 -1.19 10.97 -27.49
CA GLN A 16 -0.92 9.86 -26.58
C GLN A 16 0.49 9.28 -26.80
N HIS A 17 0.89 9.07 -28.05
CA HIS A 17 2.23 8.58 -28.37
C HIS A 17 3.33 9.55 -27.92
N ARG A 18 3.18 10.84 -28.22
CA ARG A 18 4.14 11.87 -27.80
C ARG A 18 4.22 11.99 -26.28
N PHE A 19 3.10 11.89 -25.59
CA PHE A 19 3.05 11.89 -24.14
C PHE A 19 3.75 10.66 -23.56
N GLY A 20 3.56 9.48 -24.14
CA GLY A 20 4.28 8.27 -23.74
C GLY A 20 5.80 8.42 -23.88
N LEU A 21 6.27 8.97 -25.01
CA LEU A 21 7.70 9.25 -25.20
C LEU A 21 8.27 10.21 -24.16
N LEU A 22 7.52 11.28 -23.83
CA LEU A 22 7.92 12.26 -22.82
C LEU A 22 8.08 11.62 -21.43
N VAL A 23 7.11 10.78 -21.05
CA VAL A 23 7.13 10.03 -19.79
C VAL A 23 8.30 9.04 -19.74
N ASP A 24 8.55 8.32 -20.83
CA ASP A 24 9.63 7.34 -20.90
C ASP A 24 11.02 8.00 -20.88
N GLU A 25 11.16 9.18 -21.47
CA GLU A 25 12.39 9.97 -21.44
C GLU A 25 12.68 10.46 -20.01
N HIS A 26 11.67 11.01 -19.32
CA HIS A 26 11.81 11.49 -17.94
C HIS A 26 12.20 10.36 -16.98
N ARG A 27 11.56 9.19 -17.09
CA ARG A 27 11.93 8.02 -16.27
C ARG A 27 13.37 7.57 -16.47
N LYS A 28 13.92 7.69 -17.68
CA LYS A 28 15.32 7.39 -17.96
C LYS A 28 16.24 8.44 -17.36
N PHE A 29 15.83 9.70 -17.42
CA PHE A 29 16.52 10.80 -16.78
C PHE A 29 16.61 10.56 -15.26
N ASP A 30 15.49 10.33 -14.57
CA ASP A 30 15.47 10.08 -13.11
C ASP A 30 16.38 8.91 -12.71
N MET A 31 16.35 7.83 -13.49
CA MET A 31 17.18 6.65 -13.23
C MET A 31 18.67 6.93 -13.45
N ALA A 32 19.02 7.77 -14.42
CA ALA A 32 20.39 8.18 -14.68
C ALA A 32 20.89 9.15 -13.59
N SER A 33 20.09 10.16 -13.25
CA SER A 33 20.38 11.15 -12.20
C SER A 33 20.52 10.49 -10.83
N SER A 34 19.67 9.52 -10.48
CA SER A 34 19.80 8.74 -9.24
C SER A 34 21.15 8.00 -9.13
N ARG A 35 21.74 7.57 -10.26
CA ARG A 35 23.05 6.91 -10.30
C ARG A 35 24.23 7.87 -10.27
N LEU A 36 24.00 9.15 -10.58
CA LEU A 36 25.00 10.22 -10.63
C LEU A 36 24.93 11.14 -9.41
N SER A 37 24.28 10.70 -8.33
CA SER A 37 24.15 11.44 -7.07
C SER A 37 25.51 12.00 -6.60
N GLY A 38 25.60 13.33 -6.52
CA GLY A 38 26.83 14.05 -6.15
C GLY A 38 27.41 14.94 -7.26
N VAL A 39 26.81 14.95 -8.45
CA VAL A 39 27.10 15.91 -9.53
C VAL A 39 26.07 17.05 -9.47
N ASP A 40 26.51 18.29 -9.70
CA ASP A 40 25.66 19.50 -9.74
C ASP A 40 24.79 19.45 -11.02
N GLU A 41 23.66 18.77 -10.96
CA GLU A 41 22.66 18.72 -12.03
C GLU A 41 21.57 19.76 -11.80
N GLU A 42 21.26 20.53 -12.86
CA GLU A 42 20.24 21.56 -12.82
C GLU A 42 18.85 20.91 -12.91
N GLU A 43 18.18 20.81 -11.76
CA GLU A 43 16.77 20.45 -11.71
C GLU A 43 15.92 21.64 -12.20
N THR A 44 15.16 21.43 -13.27
CA THR A 44 14.31 22.46 -13.87
C THR A 44 12.85 22.26 -13.44
N GLU A 45 12.04 23.32 -13.47
CA GLU A 45 10.59 23.25 -13.21
C GLU A 45 9.89 22.18 -14.07
N LYS A 46 10.41 21.89 -15.27
CA LYS A 46 9.92 20.81 -16.13
C LYS A 46 10.01 19.45 -15.43
N HIS A 47 11.12 19.17 -14.74
CA HIS A 47 11.32 17.89 -14.05
C HIS A 47 10.31 17.74 -12.92
N MET A 48 10.16 18.78 -12.10
CA MET A 48 9.17 18.80 -11.01
C MET A 48 7.74 18.54 -11.51
N VAL A 49 7.33 19.19 -12.60
CA VAL A 49 6.00 18.99 -13.19
C VAL A 49 5.84 17.58 -13.76
N LEU A 50 6.91 17.00 -14.33
CA LEU A 50 6.87 15.64 -14.83
C LEU A 50 6.80 14.60 -13.71
N ASP A 51 7.44 14.86 -12.57
CA ASP A 51 7.34 14.02 -11.37
C ASP A 51 5.90 14.00 -10.83
N ASP A 52 5.26 15.16 -10.71
CA ASP A 52 3.86 15.28 -10.30
C ASP A 52 2.92 14.53 -11.25
N ILE A 53 3.12 14.70 -12.56
CA ILE A 53 2.32 14.01 -13.60
C ILE A 53 2.54 12.50 -13.54
N LEU A 54 3.77 12.04 -13.31
CA LEU A 54 4.10 10.64 -13.19
C LEU A 54 3.40 9.99 -11.99
N SER A 55 3.46 10.65 -10.83
CA SER A 55 2.78 10.21 -9.62
C SER A 55 1.28 10.03 -9.85
N GLN A 56 0.61 11.03 -10.44
CA GLN A 56 -0.82 10.94 -10.78
C GLN A 56 -1.12 9.80 -11.76
N LEU A 57 -0.24 9.59 -12.73
CA LEU A 57 -0.42 8.53 -13.74
C LEU A 57 -0.27 7.13 -13.13
N GLU A 58 0.61 6.98 -12.14
CA GLU A 58 0.78 5.74 -11.39
C GLU A 58 -0.42 5.46 -10.49
N ASP A 59 -0.94 6.47 -9.80
CA ASP A 59 -2.17 6.36 -9.01
C ASP A 59 -3.36 5.92 -9.88
N VAL A 60 -3.52 6.52 -11.06
CA VAL A 60 -4.58 6.13 -12.00
C VAL A 60 -4.41 4.68 -12.47
N LYS A 61 -3.17 4.22 -12.72
CA LYS A 61 -2.90 2.83 -13.06
C LYS A 61 -3.23 1.88 -11.90
N LEU A 62 -2.83 2.23 -10.68
CA LEU A 62 -3.12 1.43 -9.48
C LEU A 62 -4.64 1.33 -9.22
N LEU A 63 -5.38 2.42 -9.39
CA LEU A 63 -6.84 2.41 -9.30
C LEU A 63 -7.48 1.56 -10.40
N ALA A 64 -6.93 1.58 -11.61
CA ALA A 64 -7.42 0.75 -12.71
C ALA A 64 -7.19 -0.74 -12.47
N THR A 65 -6.00 -1.12 -11.99
CA THR A 65 -5.70 -2.52 -11.66
C THR A 65 -6.51 -3.01 -10.47
N ALA A 66 -6.68 -2.20 -9.43
CA ALA A 66 -7.52 -2.53 -8.27
C ALA A 66 -9.00 -2.74 -8.65
N LYS A 67 -9.52 -1.92 -9.58
CA LYS A 67 -10.88 -2.13 -10.12
C LYS A 67 -10.97 -3.43 -10.90
N GLN A 68 -9.97 -3.75 -11.72
CA GLN A 68 -9.95 -5.00 -12.48
C GLN A 68 -9.89 -6.22 -11.56
N SER A 69 -9.06 -6.20 -10.52
CA SER A 69 -8.96 -7.30 -9.54
C SER A 69 -10.27 -7.48 -8.77
N ALA A 70 -10.88 -6.39 -8.29
CA ALA A 70 -12.19 -6.45 -7.61
C ALA A 70 -13.27 -7.05 -8.50
N THR A 71 -13.37 -6.63 -9.78
CA THR A 71 -14.34 -7.22 -10.72
C THR A 71 -14.06 -8.68 -11.06
N SER A 72 -12.81 -9.14 -10.94
CA SER A 72 -12.45 -10.54 -11.16
C SER A 72 -12.76 -11.41 -9.94
N GLU A 73 -12.54 -10.89 -8.74
CA GLU A 73 -12.91 -11.54 -7.48
C GLU A 73 -14.42 -11.69 -7.35
N ASP A 74 -15.18 -10.63 -7.68
CA ASP A 74 -16.66 -10.67 -7.69
C ASP A 74 -17.22 -11.70 -8.69
N LYS A 75 -16.56 -11.90 -9.84
CA LYS A 75 -16.99 -12.94 -10.79
C LYS A 75 -16.72 -14.34 -10.23
N ASN A 76 -15.57 -14.54 -9.60
CA ASN A 76 -15.20 -15.81 -9.00
C ASN A 76 -16.11 -16.18 -7.82
N THR A 77 -16.50 -15.21 -6.99
CA THR A 77 -17.44 -15.45 -5.87
C THR A 77 -18.83 -15.82 -6.37
N VAL A 78 -19.36 -15.10 -7.37
CA VAL A 78 -20.65 -15.42 -7.99
C VAL A 78 -20.66 -16.81 -8.62
N GLU A 79 -19.57 -17.21 -9.28
CA GLU A 79 -19.46 -18.57 -9.84
C GLU A 79 -19.38 -19.64 -8.75
N GLN A 80 -18.61 -19.42 -7.69
CA GLN A 80 -18.53 -20.33 -6.54
C GLN A 80 -19.89 -20.49 -5.84
N ASP A 81 -20.59 -19.39 -5.59
CA ASP A 81 -21.94 -19.40 -5.00
C ASP A 81 -22.92 -20.16 -5.89
N GLY A 82 -22.82 -19.97 -7.22
CA GLY A 82 -23.64 -20.70 -8.19
C GLY A 82 -23.35 -22.21 -8.23
N VAL A 83 -22.11 -22.63 -8.02
CA VAL A 83 -21.75 -24.06 -7.87
C VAL A 83 -22.32 -24.61 -6.56
N TYR A 84 -22.14 -23.90 -5.45
CA TYR A 84 -22.64 -24.31 -4.13
C TYR A 84 -24.16 -24.51 -4.13
N VAL A 85 -24.93 -23.57 -4.71
CA VAL A 85 -26.39 -23.69 -4.81
C VAL A 85 -26.81 -24.90 -5.65
N ARG A 86 -26.14 -25.16 -6.79
CA ARG A 86 -26.40 -26.35 -7.62
C ARG A 86 -26.11 -27.64 -6.87
N GLU A 87 -25.00 -27.69 -6.13
CA GLU A 87 -24.64 -28.87 -5.35
C GLU A 87 -25.68 -29.15 -4.26
N MET A 88 -26.10 -28.13 -3.51
CA MET A 88 -27.14 -28.24 -2.48
C MET A 88 -28.50 -28.69 -3.06
N ALA A 89 -28.88 -28.18 -4.23
CA ALA A 89 -30.08 -28.62 -4.93
C ALA A 89 -29.99 -30.10 -5.35
N MET A 90 -28.86 -30.53 -5.92
CA MET A 90 -28.62 -31.91 -6.33
C MET A 90 -28.63 -32.89 -5.14
N GLN A 91 -28.00 -32.53 -4.02
CA GLN A 91 -28.05 -33.33 -2.80
C GLN A 91 -29.48 -33.45 -2.25
N THR A 92 -30.29 -32.41 -2.35
CA THR A 92 -31.68 -32.42 -1.88
C THR A 92 -32.58 -33.26 -2.78
N LEU A 93 -32.41 -33.18 -4.10
CA LEU A 93 -33.08 -34.07 -5.05
C LEU A 93 -32.68 -35.53 -4.82
N LYS A 94 -31.40 -35.81 -4.60
CA LYS A 94 -30.89 -37.15 -4.29
C LYS A 94 -31.52 -37.70 -3.00
N ARG A 95 -31.57 -36.92 -1.92
CA ARG A 95 -32.26 -37.31 -0.67
C ARG A 95 -33.75 -37.60 -0.87
N ARG A 96 -34.45 -36.79 -1.70
CA ARG A 96 -35.87 -37.01 -1.99
C ARG A 96 -36.08 -38.27 -2.84
N ALA A 97 -35.21 -38.53 -3.80
CA ALA A 97 -35.23 -39.74 -4.62
C ALA A 97 -34.95 -40.99 -3.77
N GLU A 98 -33.98 -40.93 -2.85
CA GLU A 98 -33.69 -42.01 -1.89
C GLU A 98 -34.86 -42.25 -0.92
N ALA A 99 -35.50 -41.18 -0.43
CA ALA A 99 -36.69 -41.28 0.41
C ALA A 99 -37.91 -41.88 -0.33
N SER A 100 -38.03 -41.67 -1.65
CA SER A 100 -39.10 -42.26 -2.46
C SER A 100 -38.89 -43.74 -2.82
N LYS A 101 -37.66 -44.27 -2.68
CA LYS A 101 -37.34 -45.69 -2.95
C LYS A 101 -37.51 -46.60 -1.73
N VAL A 102 -37.66 -46.03 -0.53
CA VAL A 102 -37.86 -46.77 0.71
C VAL A 102 -39.30 -46.55 1.16
N GLY A 103 -40.21 -47.40 0.67
CA GLY A 103 -41.50 -47.58 1.31
C GLY A 103 -41.32 -48.13 2.73
N GLU A 104 -42.04 -47.53 3.67
CA GLU A 104 -42.28 -47.95 5.06
C GLU A 104 -41.13 -48.02 6.09
N VAL A 105 -41.37 -47.26 7.17
CA VAL A 105 -41.19 -47.60 8.60
C VAL A 105 -39.78 -47.93 9.07
N SER A 106 -39.15 -46.96 9.78
CA SER A 106 -38.71 -47.13 11.18
C SER A 106 -37.77 -46.05 11.70
N LYS A 107 -38.02 -45.64 12.96
CA LYS A 107 -37.10 -45.05 13.95
C LYS A 107 -36.56 -43.64 13.68
N LYS A 108 -37.36 -42.66 14.13
CA LYS A 108 -36.84 -41.44 14.77
C LYS A 108 -35.90 -41.83 15.92
N LYS A 109 -34.78 -41.12 16.05
CA LYS A 109 -33.74 -41.11 17.12
C LYS A 109 -32.41 -41.81 16.77
N ALA A 110 -31.63 -41.19 15.87
CA ALA A 110 -30.16 -41.35 15.82
C ALA A 110 -29.48 -40.29 14.92
N ALA A 111 -30.18 -39.73 13.93
CA ALA A 111 -29.57 -38.82 12.93
C ALA A 111 -29.35 -37.36 13.39
N SER A 112 -29.56 -37.05 14.67
CA SER A 112 -29.48 -35.68 15.20
C SER A 112 -28.12 -35.34 15.82
N GLU A 113 -27.39 -36.30 16.37
CA GLU A 113 -26.09 -36.03 17.02
C GLU A 113 -24.96 -35.82 16.02
N GLY A 114 -24.85 -36.66 14.99
CA GLY A 114 -23.81 -36.48 13.95
C GLY A 114 -23.92 -35.16 13.17
N ARG A 115 -25.15 -34.64 12.98
CA ARG A 115 -25.38 -33.33 12.36
C ARG A 115 -24.98 -32.16 13.28
N ARG A 116 -25.24 -32.26 14.58
CA ARG A 116 -24.82 -31.24 15.55
C ARG A 116 -23.29 -31.18 15.67
N ASN A 117 -22.62 -32.33 15.66
CA ASN A 117 -21.17 -32.40 15.73
C ASN A 117 -20.51 -31.84 14.46
N SER A 118 -21.12 -32.06 13.28
CA SER A 118 -20.68 -31.45 12.02
C SER A 118 -20.83 -29.93 12.00
N LEU A 119 -21.92 -29.40 12.57
CA LEU A 119 -22.14 -27.94 12.69
C LEU A 119 -21.18 -27.31 13.71
N LEU A 120 -20.93 -28.00 14.83
CA LEU A 120 -19.98 -27.52 15.83
C LEU A 120 -18.55 -27.44 15.26
N SER A 121 -18.12 -28.47 14.52
CA SER A 121 -16.79 -28.49 13.88
C SER A 121 -16.62 -27.42 12.79
N THR A 122 -17.71 -27.00 12.13
CA THR A 122 -17.64 -25.91 11.14
C THR A 122 -17.53 -24.55 11.82
N LEU A 123 -18.31 -24.32 12.88
CA LEU A 123 -18.21 -23.13 13.73
C LEU A 123 -16.82 -22.98 14.39
N GLU A 124 -16.23 -24.07 14.87
CA GLU A 124 -14.88 -24.06 15.45
C GLU A 124 -13.84 -23.63 14.40
N LYS A 125 -13.89 -24.22 13.20
CA LYS A 125 -12.97 -23.85 12.11
C LYS A 125 -13.16 -22.42 11.61
N GLU A 126 -14.39 -21.93 11.58
CA GLU A 126 -14.67 -20.53 11.24
C GLU A 126 -14.17 -19.58 12.33
N GLY A 127 -14.37 -19.91 13.61
CA GLY A 127 -13.86 -19.15 14.73
C GLY A 127 -12.33 -19.09 14.78
N GLU A 128 -11.64 -20.20 14.49
CA GLU A 128 -10.17 -20.23 14.37
C GLU A 128 -9.67 -19.31 13.26
N ARG A 129 -10.36 -19.27 12.10
CA ARG A 129 -10.00 -18.37 11.00
C ARG A 129 -10.25 -16.91 11.36
N GLU A 130 -11.36 -16.62 12.03
CA GLU A 130 -11.70 -15.26 12.47
C GLU A 130 -10.67 -14.74 13.49
N LEU A 131 -10.29 -15.57 14.47
CA LEU A 131 -9.24 -15.26 15.43
C LEU A 131 -7.89 -15.02 14.74
N ALA A 132 -7.50 -15.88 13.79
CA ALA A 132 -6.24 -15.71 13.05
C ALA A 132 -6.20 -14.43 12.21
N LEU A 133 -7.34 -14.02 11.62
CA LEU A 133 -7.45 -12.74 10.91
C LEU A 133 -7.33 -11.57 11.88
N ARG A 134 -7.97 -11.67 13.04
CA ARG A 134 -7.92 -10.63 14.07
C ARG A 134 -6.52 -10.45 14.64
N ASP A 135 -5.80 -11.55 14.88
CA ASP A 135 -4.42 -11.51 15.35
C ASP A 135 -3.50 -10.82 14.33
N LYS A 136 -3.62 -11.17 13.04
CA LYS A 136 -2.88 -10.47 11.96
C LYS A 136 -3.21 -8.98 11.88
N GLU A 137 -4.48 -8.61 12.06
CA GLU A 137 -4.88 -7.20 12.08
C GLU A 137 -4.26 -6.45 13.27
N LEU A 138 -4.23 -7.08 14.45
CA LEU A 138 -3.61 -6.52 15.65
C LEU A 138 -2.09 -6.40 15.49
N GLU A 139 -1.43 -7.38 14.90
CA GLU A 139 -0.01 -7.33 14.57
C GLU A 139 0.30 -6.17 13.62
N PHE A 140 -0.48 -6.00 12.57
CA PHE A 140 -0.32 -4.88 11.64
C PHE A 140 -0.49 -3.52 12.33
N LYS A 141 -1.48 -3.38 13.21
CA LYS A 141 -1.67 -2.16 14.01
C LYS A 141 -0.49 -1.90 14.93
N ARG A 142 0.01 -2.93 15.63
CA ARG A 142 1.21 -2.82 16.49
C ARG A 142 2.42 -2.38 15.69
N PHE A 143 2.65 -3.00 14.52
CA PHE A 143 3.75 -2.63 13.63
C PHE A 143 3.67 -1.16 13.21
N LYS A 144 2.49 -0.68 12.80
CA LYS A 144 2.30 0.74 12.47
C LYS A 144 2.66 1.66 13.65
N PHE A 145 2.12 1.38 14.84
CA PHE A 145 2.42 2.18 16.02
C PHE A 145 3.90 2.17 16.39
N GLU A 146 4.57 1.03 16.27
CA GLU A 146 6.00 0.91 16.55
C GLU A 146 6.84 1.70 15.53
N SER A 147 6.47 1.66 14.24
CA SER A 147 7.10 2.44 13.19
C SER A 147 6.95 3.94 13.44
N ASP A 148 5.74 4.40 13.79
CA ASP A 148 5.46 5.81 14.10
C ASP A 148 6.27 6.28 15.32
N LEU A 149 6.41 5.44 16.35
CA LEU A 149 7.24 5.72 17.53
C LEU A 149 8.72 5.87 17.16
N LYS A 150 9.26 4.95 16.35
CA LYS A 150 10.65 4.99 15.88
C LYS A 150 10.94 6.23 15.05
N GLN A 151 10.01 6.63 14.18
CA GLN A 151 10.16 7.86 13.40
C GLN A 151 10.22 9.11 14.30
N ARG A 152 9.34 9.20 15.30
CA ARG A 152 9.36 10.30 16.27
C ARG A 152 10.60 10.31 17.17
N GLU A 153 11.20 9.15 17.41
CA GLU A 153 12.50 9.05 18.09
C GLU A 153 13.61 9.61 17.22
N TYR A 154 13.65 9.21 15.95
CA TYR A 154 14.61 9.71 14.98
C TYR A 154 14.54 11.24 14.85
N GLU A 155 13.35 11.82 14.69
CA GLU A 155 13.15 13.28 14.63
C GLU A 155 13.60 14.00 15.91
N ARG A 156 13.49 13.36 17.09
CA ARG A 156 13.96 13.93 18.35
C ARG A 156 15.49 13.90 18.43
N GLU A 157 16.10 12.81 18.00
CA GLU A 157 17.55 12.65 17.96
C GLU A 157 18.18 13.60 16.95
N GLU A 158 17.61 13.74 15.76
CA GLU A 158 18.06 14.67 14.73
C GLU A 158 18.07 16.11 15.25
N ARG A 159 16.95 16.58 15.85
CA ARG A 159 16.89 17.91 16.48
C ARG A 159 17.89 18.08 17.63
N LYS A 160 18.25 17.00 18.33
CA LYS A 160 19.27 17.04 19.39
C LYS A 160 20.66 17.16 18.77
N ALA A 161 20.96 16.35 17.77
CA ALA A 161 22.22 16.37 17.04
C ALA A 161 22.46 17.72 16.34
N GLU A 162 21.43 18.32 15.75
CA GLU A 162 21.50 19.63 15.13
C GLU A 162 21.86 20.72 16.15
N ARG A 163 21.21 20.73 17.33
CA ARG A 163 21.56 21.66 18.41
C ARG A 163 22.97 21.45 18.94
N GLU A 164 23.39 20.20 19.10
CA GLU A 164 24.76 19.88 19.51
C GLU A 164 25.78 20.35 18.48
N HIS A 165 25.49 20.17 17.19
CA HIS A 165 26.32 20.65 16.09
C HIS A 165 26.42 22.19 16.09
N GLN A 166 25.30 22.90 16.25
CA GLN A 166 25.30 24.37 16.38
C GLN A 166 26.13 24.84 17.57
N LEU A 167 25.99 24.19 18.72
CA LEU A 167 26.80 24.49 19.91
C LEU A 167 28.29 24.22 19.69
N ALA A 168 28.64 23.15 18.95
CA ALA A 168 30.02 22.84 18.61
C ALA A 168 30.63 23.92 17.70
N LEU A 169 29.90 24.37 16.68
CA LEU A 169 30.33 25.48 15.81
C LEU A 169 30.53 26.78 16.61
N ALA A 170 29.57 27.14 17.46
CA ALA A 170 29.67 28.34 18.29
C ALA A 170 30.88 28.30 19.24
N ARG A 171 31.19 27.13 19.81
CA ARG A 171 32.42 26.94 20.61
C ARG A 171 33.68 27.15 19.78
N ILE A 172 33.75 26.53 18.60
CA ILE A 172 34.90 26.67 17.69
C ILE A 172 35.10 28.13 17.29
N GLU A 173 34.04 28.87 16.99
CA GLU A 173 34.10 30.29 16.67
C GLU A 173 34.56 31.14 17.85
N SER A 174 34.01 30.91 19.04
CA SER A 174 34.43 31.59 20.27
C SER A 174 35.92 31.35 20.57
N ASP A 175 36.40 30.11 20.40
CA ASP A 175 37.80 29.76 20.61
C ASP A 175 38.70 30.45 19.59
N LYS A 176 38.31 30.48 18.31
CA LYS A 176 39.04 31.22 17.25
C LYS A 176 39.16 32.71 17.59
N ILE A 177 38.08 33.36 18.01
CA ILE A 177 38.08 34.78 18.40
C ILE A 177 39.00 35.02 19.59
N SER A 178 38.91 34.17 20.62
CA SER A 178 39.78 34.26 21.81
C SER A 178 41.25 34.10 21.44
N THR A 179 41.57 33.17 20.54
CA THR A 179 42.94 32.94 20.07
C THR A 179 43.48 34.17 19.33
N LEU A 180 42.68 34.77 18.45
CA LEU A 180 43.06 36.00 17.73
C LEU A 180 43.25 37.20 18.68
N LEU A 181 42.36 37.37 19.66
CA LEU A 181 42.49 38.43 20.68
C LEU A 181 43.78 38.29 21.50
N ASN A 182 44.11 37.06 21.93
CA ASN A 182 45.34 36.80 22.67
C ASN A 182 46.57 37.12 21.83
N ALA A 183 46.61 36.73 20.54
CA ALA A 183 47.71 37.05 19.64
C ALA A 183 47.89 38.58 19.43
N VAL A 184 46.79 39.33 19.35
CA VAL A 184 46.82 40.80 19.24
C VAL A 184 47.33 41.46 20.54
N LEU A 185 46.98 40.90 21.70
CA LEU A 185 47.45 41.40 23.00
C LEU A 185 48.93 41.10 23.23
N GLU A 186 49.39 39.91 22.82
CA GLU A 186 50.80 39.51 22.93
C GLU A 186 51.70 40.31 21.98
N SER A 187 51.23 40.66 20.78
CA SER A 187 51.98 41.50 19.84
C SER A 187 52.08 42.98 20.24
N ARG A 188 51.37 43.42 21.30
CA ARG A 188 51.45 44.78 21.87
C ARG A 188 52.35 44.89 23.11
N LYS A 189 52.91 43.78 23.60
CA LYS A 189 53.92 43.77 24.68
C LYS A 189 55.32 43.71 24.08
#